data_AF-A0A7W0G2D1-F1
#
_entry.id   AF-A0A7W0G2D1-F1
#
_cell.length_a   1.000
_cell.length_b   1.000
_cell.length_c   1.000
_cell.angle_alpha   90.00
_cell.angle_beta   90.00
_cell.angle_gamma   90.00
#
_symmetry.space_group_name_H-M   'P 1'
#
loop_
_entity.id
_entity.type
_entity.pdbx_description
1 polymer ?
#
loop_
_entity_poly.entity_id
_entity_poly.type
_entity_poly.pdbx_seq_one_letter_code
_entity_poly.pdbx_strand_id
1 'polypeptide(L)'
;DIFFSTSLEWSRIFNAILAGSGGGMGGSVIVGGYMVGMGGDESEEAPVPAEAIIESIEKLFGFKFKEELLPSLGNEIAVSVPLASLSGPGSYESELEAAERAEKGGKEAKEAKDGAAGLVVLVALNDAEKVKKILPRVAMAFGFAAPGATAQTERREGFDIQTLGGFSYVFINNHLAAAQNLKAVRHVVDAYARRQTLDATNSFRDATAWQARQRIAQVYVSEALMKSTQEDAKKMASVSSDPLVLGLISQLNTPPEPASYAATNEGDMVLHEVRFPLGFIKSYVASAMIAVKEAPIMSNESMARYALGAVTEAQERFKVEKKQQRFATLEELLAAGLIEKWVFERQEYKIELTVVGEKFEATATPLNYGKTGRRSFFVDESGIVRAADHQGKPATAQDPPVD
;
A
#
# COMPACT_ATOMS: atom_id res chain seq x y z
N ASP A 1 -10.32 -3.96 -5.16
CA ASP A 1 -9.24 -4.86 -5.61
C ASP A 1 -8.85 -4.58 -7.05
N ILE A 2 -7.59 -4.83 -7.34
CA ILE A 2 -7.07 -4.93 -8.71
C ILE A 2 -6.98 -6.41 -9.05
N PHE A 3 -7.62 -6.82 -10.14
CA PHE A 3 -7.56 -8.16 -10.67
C PHE A 3 -6.74 -8.14 -11.96
N PHE A 4 -5.68 -8.94 -12.00
CA PHE A 4 -4.88 -9.18 -13.18
C PHE A 4 -5.03 -10.63 -13.60
N SER A 5 -5.16 -10.91 -14.89
CA SER A 5 -5.04 -12.26 -15.42
C SER A 5 -4.27 -12.28 -16.72
N THR A 6 -3.45 -13.30 -16.95
CA THR A 6 -2.68 -13.46 -18.18
C THR A 6 -2.49 -14.93 -18.53
N SER A 7 -2.26 -15.20 -19.81
CA SER A 7 -1.72 -16.48 -20.26
C SER A 7 -0.21 -16.47 -20.18
N LEU A 8 0.39 -17.54 -19.69
CA LEU A 8 1.83 -17.75 -19.52
C LEU A 8 2.29 -18.98 -20.30
N GLU A 9 3.50 -18.89 -20.86
CA GLU A 9 4.24 -20.03 -21.37
C GLU A 9 5.28 -20.47 -20.34
N TRP A 10 4.88 -21.32 -19.39
CA TRP A 10 5.72 -21.71 -18.27
C TRP A 10 7.10 -22.24 -18.68
N SER A 11 7.17 -23.04 -19.75
CA SER A 11 8.45 -23.55 -20.27
C SER A 11 9.37 -22.44 -20.75
N ARG A 12 8.82 -21.39 -21.39
CA ARG A 12 9.59 -20.24 -21.87
C ARG A 12 10.07 -19.39 -20.70
N ILE A 13 9.22 -19.14 -19.71
CA ILE A 13 9.57 -18.42 -18.48
C ILE A 13 10.69 -19.16 -17.73
N PHE A 14 10.52 -20.46 -17.54
CA PHE A 14 11.50 -21.31 -16.88
C PHE A 14 12.85 -21.29 -17.60
N ASN A 15 12.87 -21.45 -18.93
CA ASN A 15 14.10 -21.39 -19.72
C ASN A 15 14.74 -19.98 -19.69
N ALA A 16 13.94 -18.92 -19.69
CA ALA A 16 14.44 -17.55 -19.60
C ALA A 16 15.06 -17.25 -18.23
N ILE A 17 14.45 -17.72 -17.14
CA ILE A 17 15.02 -17.64 -15.78
C ILE A 17 16.37 -18.36 -15.73
N LEU A 18 16.45 -19.57 -16.30
CA LEU A 18 17.70 -20.34 -16.33
C LEU A 18 18.81 -19.66 -17.15
N ALA A 19 18.46 -19.17 -18.34
CA ALA A 19 19.40 -18.44 -19.19
C ALA A 19 19.89 -17.13 -18.55
N GLY A 20 19.03 -16.44 -17.80
CA GLY A 20 19.37 -15.21 -17.08
C GLY A 20 20.27 -15.43 -15.86
N SER A 21 20.13 -16.58 -15.17
CA SER A 21 20.97 -16.92 -14.01
C SER A 21 22.44 -17.23 -14.33
N GLY A 22 22.80 -17.40 -15.61
CA GLY A 22 24.19 -17.57 -16.05
C GLY A 22 24.97 -16.27 -16.27
N GLY A 23 24.31 -15.10 -16.21
CA GLY A 23 24.91 -13.80 -16.54
C GLY A 23 24.82 -12.79 -15.40
N GLY A 24 25.84 -12.75 -14.54
CA GLY A 24 26.37 -11.52 -13.90
C GLY A 24 25.44 -10.57 -13.13
N MET A 25 24.19 -10.93 -12.81
CA MET A 25 23.39 -10.23 -11.79
C MET A 25 23.27 -11.14 -10.58
N GLY A 26 23.81 -10.69 -9.44
CA GLY A 26 23.73 -11.37 -8.15
C GLY A 26 22.29 -11.44 -7.63
N GLY A 27 21.49 -12.34 -8.20
CA GLY A 27 20.20 -12.75 -7.67
C GLY A 27 20.41 -13.94 -6.73
N SER A 28 20.20 -13.74 -5.43
CA SER A 28 20.14 -14.83 -4.47
C SER A 28 18.87 -15.65 -4.71
N VAL A 29 19.03 -16.95 -4.98
CA VAL A 29 17.92 -17.91 -4.99
C VAL A 29 17.87 -18.56 -3.61
N ILE A 30 16.75 -18.35 -2.89
CA ILE A 30 16.51 -19.02 -1.61
C ILE A 30 16.04 -20.44 -1.91
N VAL A 31 16.85 -21.44 -1.56
CA VAL A 31 16.51 -22.86 -1.66
C VAL A 31 16.47 -23.43 -0.25
N GLY A 32 15.34 -23.97 0.18
CA GLY A 32 15.19 -24.63 1.48
C GLY A 32 15.46 -23.76 2.72
N GLY A 33 15.29 -22.45 2.64
CA GLY A 33 15.53 -21.53 3.77
C GLY A 33 17.01 -21.19 4.03
N TYR A 34 17.93 -21.68 3.20
CA TYR A 34 19.32 -21.25 3.19
C TYR A 34 19.50 -20.18 2.11
N MET A 35 20.14 -19.06 2.45
CA MET A 35 20.74 -18.21 1.43
C MET A 35 21.87 -19.02 0.80
N VAL A 36 21.67 -19.49 -0.43
CA VAL A 36 22.79 -19.86 -1.29
C VAL A 36 23.41 -18.53 -1.71
N GLY A 37 24.25 -17.98 -0.83
CA GLY A 37 25.11 -16.87 -1.20
C GLY A 37 26.05 -17.37 -2.27
N MET A 38 26.06 -16.74 -3.44
CA MET A 38 27.29 -16.69 -4.22
C MET A 38 28.23 -15.80 -3.42
N GLY A 39 28.91 -16.41 -2.44
CA GLY A 39 29.83 -15.73 -1.57
C GLY A 39 30.90 -15.07 -2.42
N GLY A 40 31.11 -13.77 -2.19
CA GLY A 40 32.34 -13.09 -2.56
C GLY A 40 33.47 -13.62 -1.69
N ASP A 41 33.86 -14.85 -1.93
CA ASP A 41 35.18 -15.36 -1.58
C ASP A 41 35.92 -15.55 -2.90
N GLU A 42 37.13 -14.99 -3.00
CA GLU A 42 37.99 -15.03 -4.18
C GLU A 42 38.58 -16.43 -4.42
N SER A 43 37.75 -17.47 -4.38
CA SER A 43 38.09 -18.79 -4.88
C SER A 43 37.54 -18.93 -6.30
N GLU A 44 38.42 -19.19 -7.27
CA GLU A 44 38.15 -19.48 -8.69
C GLU A 44 37.32 -20.76 -8.90
N GLU A 45 36.15 -20.90 -8.27
CA GLU A 45 35.16 -21.89 -8.68
C GLU A 45 34.23 -21.25 -9.70
N ALA A 46 34.21 -21.82 -10.92
CA ALA A 46 33.29 -21.40 -11.95
C ALA A 46 31.84 -21.45 -11.42
N PRO A 47 30.98 -20.46 -11.76
CA PRO A 47 29.61 -20.44 -11.30
C PRO A 47 28.92 -21.74 -11.69
N VAL A 48 28.29 -22.40 -10.70
CA VAL A 48 27.55 -23.65 -10.92
C VAL A 48 26.44 -23.38 -11.95
N PRO A 49 26.35 -24.15 -13.05
CA PRO A 49 25.30 -24.00 -14.04
C PRO A 49 23.92 -24.12 -13.39
N ALA A 50 22.98 -23.27 -13.81
CA ALA A 50 21.65 -23.24 -13.22
C ALA A 50 20.89 -24.56 -13.41
N GLU A 51 21.19 -25.29 -14.48
CA GLU A 51 20.71 -26.66 -14.71
C GLU A 51 21.15 -27.63 -13.61
N ALA A 52 22.40 -27.54 -13.14
CA ALA A 52 22.92 -28.40 -12.08
C ALA A 52 22.28 -28.08 -10.71
N ILE A 53 21.93 -26.81 -10.46
CA ILE A 53 21.17 -26.40 -9.28
C ILE A 53 19.76 -27.02 -9.33
N ILE A 54 19.10 -26.96 -10.49
CA ILE A 54 17.77 -27.56 -10.66
C ILE A 54 17.82 -29.07 -10.50
N GLU A 55 18.76 -29.76 -11.14
CA GLU A 55 18.92 -31.22 -10.97
C GLU A 55 19.15 -31.59 -9.50
N SER A 56 19.90 -30.76 -8.75
CA SER A 56 20.10 -30.94 -7.32
C SER A 56 18.81 -30.78 -6.52
N ILE A 57 17.98 -29.77 -6.85
CA ILE A 57 16.66 -29.57 -6.24
C ILE A 57 15.72 -30.72 -6.58
N GLU A 58 15.64 -31.13 -7.85
CA GLU A 58 14.80 -32.24 -8.31
C GLU A 58 15.16 -33.55 -7.59
N LYS A 59 16.46 -33.82 -7.44
CA LYS A 59 16.96 -34.98 -6.70
C LYS A 59 16.66 -34.90 -5.21
N LEU A 60 16.84 -33.72 -4.60
CA LEU A 60 16.65 -33.52 -3.17
C LEU A 60 15.18 -33.60 -2.76
N PHE A 61 14.28 -33.03 -3.56
CA PHE A 61 12.84 -32.96 -3.26
C PHE A 61 12.01 -33.99 -4.03
N GLY A 62 12.61 -34.77 -4.92
CA GLY A 62 12.04 -35.96 -5.53
C GLY A 62 10.90 -35.68 -6.52
N PHE A 63 10.99 -34.61 -7.29
CA PHE A 63 10.06 -34.30 -8.39
C PHE A 63 10.83 -33.69 -9.55
N LYS A 64 10.33 -33.82 -10.79
CA LYS A 64 10.92 -33.18 -11.96
C LYS A 64 10.16 -31.93 -12.40
N PHE A 65 10.83 -30.80 -12.56
CA PHE A 65 10.20 -29.54 -12.94
C PHE A 65 9.57 -29.64 -14.33
N LYS A 66 10.36 -30.02 -15.35
CA LYS A 66 9.92 -29.98 -16.75
C LYS A 66 8.90 -31.08 -17.09
N GLU A 67 9.01 -32.24 -16.46
CA GLU A 67 8.20 -33.42 -16.77
C GLU A 67 7.00 -33.58 -15.84
N GLU A 68 7.12 -33.09 -14.61
CA GLU A 68 6.06 -33.25 -13.62
C GLU A 68 5.28 -31.96 -13.35
N LEU A 69 5.96 -30.89 -12.95
CA LEU A 69 5.31 -29.66 -12.51
C LEU A 69 4.79 -28.83 -13.69
N LEU A 70 5.66 -28.44 -14.64
CA LEU A 70 5.26 -27.54 -15.73
C LEU A 70 4.08 -28.05 -16.56
N PRO A 71 4.00 -29.34 -16.96
CA PRO A 71 2.88 -29.85 -17.75
C PRO A 71 1.56 -29.90 -16.96
N SER A 72 1.64 -29.94 -15.62
CA SER A 72 0.47 -29.98 -14.74
C SER A 72 -0.15 -28.61 -14.51
N LEU A 73 0.59 -27.52 -14.79
CA LEU A 73 0.10 -26.15 -14.75
C LEU A 73 -0.60 -25.81 -16.06
N GLY A 74 -1.80 -25.25 -15.97
CA GLY A 74 -2.46 -24.58 -17.07
C GLY A 74 -1.76 -23.26 -17.40
N ASN A 75 -2.10 -22.66 -18.52
CA ASN A 75 -1.48 -21.43 -18.99
C ASN A 75 -2.02 -20.17 -18.30
N GLU A 76 -3.15 -20.23 -17.60
CA GLU A 76 -3.77 -19.03 -17.02
C GLU A 76 -3.32 -18.82 -15.57
N ILE A 77 -2.87 -17.59 -15.28
CA ILE A 77 -2.66 -17.09 -13.93
C ILE A 77 -3.54 -15.86 -13.70
N ALA A 78 -4.05 -15.72 -12.49
CA ALA A 78 -4.71 -14.51 -12.02
C ALA A 78 -4.15 -14.08 -10.66
N VAL A 79 -4.13 -12.77 -10.43
CA VAL A 79 -3.70 -12.17 -9.17
C VAL A 79 -4.75 -11.16 -8.73
N SER A 80 -5.22 -11.28 -7.50
CA SER A 80 -6.04 -10.27 -6.84
C SER A 80 -5.20 -9.53 -5.81
N VAL A 81 -5.15 -8.21 -5.91
CA VAL A 81 -4.39 -7.35 -5.01
C VAL A 81 -5.34 -6.36 -4.33
N PRO A 82 -5.42 -6.35 -2.99
CA PRO A 82 -6.14 -5.30 -2.27
C PRO A 82 -5.34 -3.98 -2.36
N LEU A 83 -6.03 -2.84 -2.40
CA LEU A 83 -5.37 -1.53 -2.54
C LEU A 83 -4.38 -1.26 -1.41
N ALA A 84 -4.73 -1.65 -0.17
CA ALA A 84 -3.88 -1.50 1.01
C ALA A 84 -2.50 -2.18 0.88
N SER A 85 -2.35 -3.14 -0.05
CA SER A 85 -1.04 -3.77 -0.35
C SER A 85 -0.19 -3.01 -1.38
N LEU A 86 -0.76 -2.02 -2.07
CA LEU A 86 -0.06 -1.17 -3.05
C LEU A 86 0.31 0.21 -2.49
N SER A 87 -0.46 0.70 -1.50
CA SER A 87 -0.10 1.85 -0.69
C SER A 87 1.00 1.45 0.30
N GLY A 88 2.27 1.70 -0.04
CA GLY A 88 3.39 1.42 0.86
C GLY A 88 3.25 2.13 2.23
N PRO A 89 3.98 1.68 3.27
CA PRO A 89 4.05 2.39 4.54
C PRO A 89 4.59 3.81 4.31
N GLY A 90 3.86 4.83 4.76
CA GLY A 90 4.24 6.25 4.59
C GLY A 90 3.62 6.96 3.39
N SER A 91 2.58 6.38 2.78
CA SER A 91 1.71 7.13 1.87
C SER A 91 0.75 8.03 2.66
N TYR A 92 0.41 9.20 2.10
CA TYR A 92 -0.55 10.15 2.68
C TYR A 92 -1.90 9.48 3.03
N GLU A 93 -2.34 8.51 2.22
CA GLU A 93 -3.51 7.66 2.51
C GLU A 93 -3.30 6.78 3.74
N SER A 94 -2.14 6.15 3.91
CA SER A 94 -1.83 5.35 5.11
C SER A 94 -1.78 6.18 6.40
N GLU A 95 -1.39 7.46 6.30
CA GLU A 95 -1.36 8.40 7.43
C GLU A 95 -2.76 8.92 7.77
N LEU A 96 -3.58 9.25 6.76
CA LEU A 96 -4.99 9.62 6.95
C LEU A 96 -5.84 8.46 7.49
N GLU A 97 -5.64 7.24 6.99
CA GLU A 97 -6.31 6.06 7.52
C GLU A 97 -5.86 5.74 8.95
N ALA A 98 -4.59 5.96 9.28
CA ALA A 98 -4.09 5.79 10.65
C ALA A 98 -4.71 6.84 11.60
N ALA A 99 -4.86 8.09 11.17
CA ALA A 99 -5.52 9.15 11.91
C ALA A 99 -7.03 8.89 12.09
N GLU A 100 -7.76 8.50 11.03
CA GLU A 100 -9.18 8.14 11.12
C GLU A 100 -9.41 6.89 12.02
N ARG A 101 -8.47 5.93 12.03
CA ARG A 101 -8.51 4.75 12.91
C ARG A 101 -8.22 5.09 14.37
N ALA A 102 -7.42 6.13 14.64
CA ALA A 102 -7.15 6.62 15.98
C ALA A 102 -8.36 7.37 16.58
N GLU A 103 -9.10 8.11 15.76
CA GLU A 103 -10.31 8.84 16.20
C GLU A 103 -11.52 7.93 16.50
N LYS A 104 -11.75 6.86 15.71
CA LYS A 104 -12.98 6.05 15.80
C LYS A 104 -12.95 4.93 16.84
N GLY A 105 -12.39 5.18 18.03
CA GLY A 105 -12.34 4.21 19.13
C GLY A 105 -13.69 3.51 19.38
N GLY A 106 -13.84 2.28 18.89
CA GLY A 106 -15.13 1.57 18.89
C GLY A 106 -15.13 0.25 18.12
N LYS A 107 -16.23 -0.51 18.16
CA LYS A 107 -16.40 -1.84 17.55
C LYS A 107 -16.02 -1.92 16.06
N GLU A 108 -16.12 -0.83 15.32
CA GLU A 108 -15.68 -0.72 13.92
C GLU A 108 -14.16 -0.85 13.75
N ALA A 109 -13.35 -0.40 14.72
CA ALA A 109 -11.91 -0.64 14.75
C ALA A 109 -11.55 -2.13 14.95
N LYS A 110 -12.50 -2.92 15.49
CA LYS A 110 -12.37 -4.37 15.65
C LYS A 110 -12.70 -5.13 14.36
N GLU A 111 -13.67 -4.65 13.59
CA GLU A 111 -13.99 -5.15 12.23
C GLU A 111 -12.98 -4.67 11.17
N ALA A 112 -12.36 -3.50 11.36
CA ALA A 112 -11.23 -3.03 10.52
C ALA A 112 -9.89 -3.71 10.87
N LYS A 113 -9.70 -4.16 12.13
CA LYS A 113 -8.59 -5.07 12.52
C LYS A 113 -8.69 -6.42 11.81
N ASP A 114 -9.89 -6.79 11.36
CA ASP A 114 -10.11 -7.85 10.40
C ASP A 114 -9.76 -7.34 8.99
N GLY A 115 -8.48 -7.06 8.74
CA GLY A 115 -7.95 -6.50 7.50
C GLY A 115 -8.36 -7.19 6.19
N ALA A 116 -8.34 -6.40 5.12
CA ALA A 116 -8.63 -6.77 3.73
C ALA A 116 -7.98 -8.12 3.35
N ALA A 117 -8.67 -8.91 2.53
CA ALA A 117 -8.11 -10.16 2.01
C ALA A 117 -6.78 -9.86 1.33
N GLY A 118 -5.68 -10.42 1.85
CA GLY A 118 -4.34 -10.21 1.31
C GLY A 118 -4.21 -10.71 -0.14
N LEU A 119 -3.05 -10.46 -0.75
CA LEU A 119 -2.77 -10.89 -2.13
C LEU A 119 -3.11 -12.38 -2.34
N VAL A 120 -3.89 -12.65 -3.39
CA VAL A 120 -4.26 -14.01 -3.82
C VAL A 120 -3.71 -14.26 -5.21
N VAL A 121 -3.09 -15.42 -5.39
CA VAL A 121 -2.71 -15.96 -6.70
C VAL A 121 -3.62 -17.13 -7.04
N LEU A 122 -4.17 -17.12 -8.25
CA LEU A 122 -4.97 -18.17 -8.85
C LEU A 122 -4.18 -18.75 -10.03
N VAL A 123 -4.02 -20.06 -10.07
CA VAL A 123 -3.32 -20.75 -11.17
C VAL A 123 -4.23 -21.84 -11.72
N ALA A 124 -4.52 -21.78 -13.02
CA ALA A 124 -5.20 -22.86 -13.72
C ALA A 124 -4.31 -24.10 -13.79
N LEU A 125 -4.92 -25.28 -13.71
CA LEU A 125 -4.22 -26.56 -13.63
C LEU A 125 -4.72 -27.49 -14.74
N ASN A 126 -3.79 -28.11 -15.47
CA ASN A 126 -4.11 -29.21 -16.38
C ASN A 126 -4.32 -30.52 -15.62
N ASP A 127 -3.61 -30.70 -14.50
CA ASP A 127 -3.69 -31.91 -13.65
C ASP A 127 -3.62 -31.53 -12.17
N ALA A 128 -4.78 -31.24 -11.58
CA ALA A 128 -4.89 -30.82 -10.19
C ALA A 128 -4.45 -31.91 -9.20
N GLU A 129 -4.66 -33.19 -9.51
CA GLU A 129 -4.29 -34.31 -8.65
C GLU A 129 -2.77 -34.49 -8.58
N LYS A 130 -2.08 -34.31 -9.71
CA LYS A 130 -0.62 -34.30 -9.75
C LYS A 130 -0.04 -33.11 -8.98
N VAL A 131 -0.61 -31.91 -9.14
CA VAL A 131 -0.18 -30.73 -8.37
C VAL A 131 -0.40 -30.93 -6.87
N LYS A 132 -1.54 -31.47 -6.44
CA LYS A 132 -1.79 -31.79 -5.02
C LYS A 132 -0.69 -32.67 -4.41
N LYS A 133 -0.19 -33.65 -5.15
CA LYS A 133 0.88 -34.58 -4.70
C LYS A 133 2.28 -33.96 -4.69
N ILE A 134 2.54 -32.96 -5.52
CA ILE A 134 3.87 -32.38 -5.70
C ILE A 134 4.02 -31.07 -4.92
N LEU A 135 2.93 -30.31 -4.72
CA LEU A 135 2.94 -28.98 -4.12
C LEU A 135 3.60 -28.91 -2.74
N PRO A 136 3.43 -29.86 -1.80
CA PRO A 136 4.17 -29.83 -0.54
C PRO A 136 5.68 -29.88 -0.72
N ARG A 137 6.17 -30.66 -1.70
CA ARG A 137 7.60 -30.79 -2.02
C ARG A 137 8.13 -29.53 -2.69
N VAL A 138 7.35 -28.94 -3.60
CA VAL A 138 7.64 -27.64 -4.21
C VAL A 138 7.73 -26.54 -3.14
N ALA A 139 6.78 -26.50 -2.21
CA ALA A 139 6.78 -25.54 -1.12
C ALA A 139 8.04 -25.63 -0.25
N MET A 140 8.50 -26.83 0.06
CA MET A 140 9.77 -27.03 0.78
C MET A 140 10.98 -26.62 -0.07
N ALA A 141 11.00 -26.96 -1.36
CA ALA A 141 12.10 -26.63 -2.26
C ALA A 141 12.37 -25.12 -2.34
N PHE A 142 11.30 -24.32 -2.41
CA PHE A 142 11.37 -22.86 -2.50
C PHE A 142 11.33 -22.15 -1.14
N GLY A 143 11.50 -22.88 -0.03
CA GLY A 143 11.59 -22.28 1.31
C GLY A 143 10.28 -21.71 1.86
N PHE A 144 9.13 -22.03 1.25
CA PHE A 144 7.81 -21.67 1.79
C PHE A 144 7.41 -22.53 2.99
N ALA A 145 8.04 -23.69 3.14
CA ALA A 145 7.80 -24.64 4.21
C ALA A 145 9.13 -25.23 4.74
N ALA A 146 9.23 -25.42 6.04
CA ALA A 146 10.37 -26.10 6.64
C ALA A 146 10.37 -27.60 6.27
N PRO A 147 11.55 -28.25 6.19
CA PRO A 147 11.63 -29.70 6.02
C PRO A 147 10.82 -30.43 7.11
N GLY A 148 9.94 -31.35 6.69
CA GLY A 148 9.07 -32.10 7.61
C GLY A 148 7.84 -31.32 8.11
N ALA A 149 7.59 -30.10 7.61
CA ALA A 149 6.35 -29.39 7.89
C ALA A 149 5.15 -30.19 7.39
N THR A 150 4.14 -30.33 8.25
CA THR A 150 2.86 -30.96 7.90
C THR A 150 1.85 -29.87 7.58
N ALA A 151 1.04 -30.09 6.55
CA ALA A 151 -0.02 -29.16 6.21
C ALA A 151 -1.14 -29.27 7.26
N GLN A 152 -1.58 -28.13 7.78
CA GLN A 152 -2.80 -28.04 8.57
C GLN A 152 -4.00 -27.96 7.63
N THR A 153 -4.99 -28.82 7.84
CA THR A 153 -6.21 -28.82 7.02
C THR A 153 -7.36 -28.16 7.77
N GLU A 154 -8.02 -27.20 7.12
CA GLU A 154 -9.29 -26.61 7.56
C GLU A 154 -10.38 -26.93 6.53
N ARG A 155 -11.51 -27.47 7.00
CA ARG A 155 -12.70 -27.66 6.18
C ARG A 155 -13.54 -26.40 6.18
N ARG A 156 -13.85 -25.84 5.00
CA ARG A 156 -14.70 -24.65 4.85
C ARG A 156 -15.55 -24.73 3.59
N GLU A 157 -16.87 -24.57 3.72
CA GLU A 157 -17.84 -24.60 2.60
C GLU A 157 -17.67 -25.82 1.65
N GLY A 158 -17.25 -26.97 2.20
CA GLY A 158 -17.01 -28.19 1.41
C GLY A 158 -15.65 -28.26 0.70
N PHE A 159 -14.73 -27.34 0.99
CA PHE A 159 -13.35 -27.34 0.50
C PHE A 159 -12.35 -27.58 1.63
N ASP A 160 -11.24 -28.23 1.30
CA ASP A 160 -10.11 -28.44 2.21
C ASP A 160 -9.05 -27.37 1.93
N ILE A 161 -8.95 -26.40 2.84
CA ILE A 161 -7.89 -25.39 2.84
C ILE A 161 -6.69 -26.00 3.53
N GLN A 162 -5.53 -25.94 2.89
CA GLN A 162 -4.27 -26.41 3.43
C GLN A 162 -3.40 -25.21 3.81
N THR A 163 -2.85 -25.21 5.01
CA THR A 163 -1.86 -24.24 5.45
C THR A 163 -0.54 -24.97 5.64
N LEU A 164 0.49 -24.56 4.90
CA LEU A 164 1.81 -25.17 4.94
C LEU A 164 2.85 -24.08 5.14
N GLY A 165 3.48 -24.06 6.32
CA GLY A 165 4.41 -22.99 6.69
C GLY A 165 3.74 -21.62 6.67
N GLY A 166 4.31 -20.68 5.91
CA GLY A 166 3.87 -19.27 5.84
C GLY A 166 2.81 -18.96 4.78
N PHE A 167 2.21 -19.96 4.13
CA PHE A 167 1.18 -19.73 3.12
C PHE A 167 0.03 -20.74 3.24
N SER A 168 -1.12 -20.37 2.69
CA SER A 168 -2.32 -21.21 2.62
C SER A 168 -2.75 -21.37 1.18
N TYR A 169 -3.39 -22.49 0.86
CA TYR A 169 -3.91 -22.77 -0.47
C TYR A 169 -5.14 -23.69 -0.44
N VAL A 170 -5.91 -23.66 -1.52
CA VAL A 170 -7.08 -24.50 -1.73
C VAL A 170 -7.17 -24.86 -3.21
N PHE A 171 -7.66 -26.08 -3.49
CA PHE A 171 -8.00 -26.50 -4.85
C PHE A 171 -9.50 -26.36 -5.06
N ILE A 172 -9.89 -25.57 -6.05
CA ILE A 172 -11.29 -25.39 -6.47
C ILE A 172 -11.38 -25.82 -7.93
N ASN A 173 -11.99 -26.99 -8.18
CA ASN A 173 -11.96 -27.65 -9.49
C ASN A 173 -10.50 -27.81 -9.99
N ASN A 174 -10.22 -27.32 -11.20
CA ASN A 174 -8.90 -27.31 -11.83
C ASN A 174 -8.12 -26.02 -11.56
N HIS A 175 -8.34 -25.36 -10.42
CA HIS A 175 -7.60 -24.15 -10.05
C HIS A 175 -6.98 -24.30 -8.66
N LEU A 176 -5.74 -23.81 -8.53
CA LEU A 176 -5.07 -23.59 -7.26
C LEU A 176 -5.26 -22.13 -6.88
N ALA A 177 -5.85 -21.87 -5.71
CA ALA A 177 -5.83 -20.56 -5.08
C ALA A 177 -4.87 -20.56 -3.90
N ALA A 178 -3.91 -19.64 -3.88
CA ALA A 178 -2.88 -19.55 -2.85
C ALA A 178 -2.67 -18.11 -2.37
N ALA A 179 -2.38 -17.94 -1.09
CA ALA A 179 -2.09 -16.65 -0.48
C ALA A 179 -1.17 -16.81 0.74
N GLN A 180 -0.50 -15.73 1.16
CA GLN A 180 0.36 -15.72 2.35
C GLN A 180 -0.41 -15.87 3.66
N ASN A 181 -1.74 -15.70 3.66
CA ASN A 181 -2.55 -15.86 4.86
C ASN A 181 -3.83 -16.65 4.60
N LEU A 182 -4.23 -17.39 5.62
CA LEU A 182 -5.41 -18.24 5.62
C LEU A 182 -6.71 -17.44 5.37
N LYS A 183 -6.76 -16.20 5.84
CA LYS A 183 -7.93 -15.33 5.68
C LYS A 183 -8.25 -15.02 4.22
N ALA A 184 -7.23 -14.73 3.41
CA ALA A 184 -7.39 -14.49 1.99
C ALA A 184 -7.93 -15.73 1.26
N VAL A 185 -7.42 -16.92 1.59
CA VAL A 185 -7.92 -18.17 1.01
C VAL A 185 -9.36 -18.47 1.44
N ARG A 186 -9.70 -18.24 2.72
CA ARG A 186 -11.09 -18.35 3.21
C ARG A 186 -12.03 -17.43 2.42
N HIS A 187 -11.60 -16.21 2.13
CA HIS A 187 -12.37 -15.27 1.31
C HIS A 187 -12.63 -15.80 -0.10
N VAL A 188 -11.62 -16.39 -0.76
CA VAL A 188 -11.80 -17.03 -2.08
C VAL A 188 -12.82 -18.16 -2.01
N VAL A 189 -12.72 -19.03 -1.00
CA VAL A 189 -13.65 -20.15 -0.81
C VAL A 189 -15.07 -19.65 -0.57
N ASP A 190 -15.25 -18.66 0.32
CA ASP A 190 -16.56 -18.07 0.62
C ASP A 190 -17.17 -17.43 -0.63
N ALA A 191 -16.37 -16.66 -1.38
CA ALA A 191 -16.83 -16.00 -2.60
C ALA A 191 -17.27 -17.02 -3.66
N TYR A 192 -16.51 -18.09 -3.86
CA TYR A 192 -16.88 -19.17 -4.78
C TYR A 192 -18.16 -19.89 -4.33
N ALA A 193 -18.22 -20.34 -3.07
CA ALA A 193 -19.37 -21.07 -2.53
C ALA A 193 -20.68 -20.26 -2.60
N ARG A 194 -20.58 -18.94 -2.37
CA ARG A 194 -21.74 -18.02 -2.38
C ARG A 194 -22.05 -17.45 -3.76
N ARG A 195 -21.32 -17.84 -4.81
CA ARG A 195 -21.44 -17.26 -6.17
C ARG A 195 -21.26 -15.74 -6.19
N GLN A 196 -20.34 -15.24 -5.38
CA GLN A 196 -19.92 -13.85 -5.28
C GLN A 196 -18.55 -13.64 -5.96
N THR A 197 -18.28 -14.43 -7.00
CA THR A 197 -17.10 -14.30 -7.85
C THR A 197 -17.18 -13.04 -8.71
N LEU A 198 -16.04 -12.59 -9.22
CA LEU A 198 -15.97 -11.38 -10.03
C LEU A 198 -16.89 -11.46 -11.27
N ASP A 199 -16.88 -12.61 -11.95
CA ASP A 199 -17.72 -12.91 -13.11
C ASP A 199 -19.23 -12.94 -12.81
N ALA A 200 -19.63 -13.10 -11.55
CA ALA A 200 -21.02 -13.09 -11.12
C ALA A 200 -21.59 -11.67 -11.09
N THR A 201 -20.74 -10.65 -11.05
CA THR A 201 -21.15 -9.23 -10.98
C THR A 201 -21.47 -8.66 -12.37
N ASN A 202 -22.53 -7.85 -12.48
CA ASN A 202 -22.84 -7.11 -13.72
C ASN A 202 -21.72 -6.12 -14.05
N SER A 203 -21.22 -5.39 -13.05
CA SER A 203 -20.14 -4.40 -13.21
C SER A 203 -18.92 -4.97 -13.93
N PHE A 204 -18.45 -6.16 -13.55
CA PHE A 204 -17.37 -6.83 -14.27
C PHE A 204 -17.77 -7.28 -15.67
N ARG A 205 -18.92 -7.96 -15.82
CA ARG A 205 -19.36 -8.47 -17.12
C ARG A 205 -19.53 -7.36 -18.14
N ASP A 206 -20.18 -6.27 -17.77
CA ASP A 206 -20.44 -5.12 -18.65
C ASP A 206 -19.13 -4.41 -19.01
N ALA A 207 -18.25 -4.20 -18.02
CA ALA A 207 -16.96 -3.55 -18.21
C ALA A 207 -15.96 -4.36 -19.04
N THR A 208 -16.19 -5.66 -19.21
CA THR A 208 -15.29 -6.57 -19.93
C THR A 208 -15.94 -7.24 -21.14
N ALA A 209 -17.22 -6.98 -21.41
CA ALA A 209 -17.98 -7.56 -22.51
C ALA A 209 -17.41 -7.23 -23.90
N TRP A 210 -16.69 -6.13 -24.01
CA TRP A 210 -16.02 -5.70 -25.25
C TRP A 210 -14.74 -6.48 -25.55
N GLN A 211 -14.18 -7.20 -24.57
CA GLN A 211 -12.91 -7.90 -24.72
C GLN A 211 -13.07 -9.13 -25.60
N ALA A 212 -12.10 -9.37 -26.49
CA ALA A 212 -12.06 -10.57 -27.30
C ALA A 212 -11.98 -11.84 -26.42
N ARG A 213 -12.56 -12.95 -26.90
CA ARG A 213 -12.50 -14.24 -26.20
C ARG A 213 -11.07 -14.77 -26.08
N GLN A 214 -10.22 -14.51 -27.07
CA GLN A 214 -8.80 -14.85 -27.04
C GLN A 214 -8.00 -13.62 -26.59
N ARG A 215 -7.73 -13.55 -25.28
CA ARG A 215 -6.96 -12.47 -24.65
C ARG A 215 -5.64 -12.99 -24.11
N ILE A 216 -4.59 -12.19 -24.27
CA ILE A 216 -3.26 -12.47 -23.74
C ILE A 216 -3.22 -12.06 -22.27
N ALA A 217 -3.73 -10.86 -21.97
CA ALA A 217 -3.75 -10.31 -20.62
C ALA A 217 -4.99 -9.44 -20.39
N GLN A 218 -5.39 -9.32 -19.13
CA GLN A 218 -6.47 -8.48 -18.66
C GLN A 218 -6.09 -7.86 -17.31
N VAL A 219 -6.39 -6.58 -17.15
CA VAL A 219 -6.45 -5.92 -15.85
C VAL A 219 -7.88 -5.41 -15.66
N TYR A 220 -8.40 -5.59 -14.47
CA TYR A 220 -9.68 -5.03 -14.03
C TYR A 220 -9.47 -4.35 -12.68
N VAL A 221 -9.95 -3.11 -12.58
CA VAL A 221 -9.93 -2.33 -11.34
C VAL A 221 -11.37 -2.17 -10.87
N SER A 222 -11.67 -2.69 -9.69
CA SER A 222 -13.05 -2.75 -9.18
C SER A 222 -13.68 -1.37 -9.02
N GLU A 223 -15.00 -1.32 -9.21
CA GLU A 223 -15.82 -0.13 -8.95
C GLU A 223 -15.65 0.39 -7.51
N ALA A 224 -15.58 -0.50 -6.52
CA ALA A 224 -15.34 -0.13 -5.12
C ALA A 224 -14.01 0.63 -4.94
N LEU A 225 -12.96 0.22 -5.66
CA LEU A 225 -11.68 0.92 -5.65
C LEU A 225 -11.77 2.28 -6.35
N MET A 226 -12.41 2.33 -7.52
CA MET A 226 -12.65 3.59 -8.24
C MET A 226 -13.48 4.59 -7.40
N LYS A 227 -14.45 4.08 -6.65
CA LYS A 227 -15.25 4.85 -5.70
C LYS A 227 -14.38 5.43 -4.58
N SER A 228 -13.52 4.61 -3.97
CA SER A 228 -12.59 5.08 -2.92
C SER A 228 -11.76 6.26 -3.42
N THR A 229 -11.11 6.12 -4.59
CA THR A 229 -10.28 7.20 -5.15
C THR A 229 -11.08 8.48 -5.40
N GLN A 230 -12.35 8.38 -5.83
CA GLN A 230 -13.21 9.56 -5.99
C GLN A 230 -13.59 10.19 -4.63
N GLU A 231 -13.87 9.37 -3.62
CA GLU A 231 -14.16 9.83 -2.26
C GLU A 231 -12.94 10.51 -1.62
N ASP A 232 -11.74 9.96 -1.82
CA ASP A 232 -10.49 10.53 -1.32
C ASP A 232 -10.19 11.88 -1.99
N ALA A 233 -10.42 11.99 -3.30
CA ALA A 233 -10.33 13.28 -4.00
C ALA A 233 -11.33 14.30 -3.44
N LYS A 234 -12.58 13.88 -3.14
CA LYS A 234 -13.60 14.75 -2.52
C LYS A 234 -13.21 15.18 -1.11
N LYS A 235 -12.67 14.26 -0.28
CA LYS A 235 -12.15 14.56 1.05
C LYS A 235 -11.01 15.57 0.98
N MET A 236 -10.00 15.31 0.15
CA MET A 236 -8.87 16.24 -0.05
C MET A 236 -9.32 17.62 -0.53
N ALA A 237 -10.38 17.68 -1.34
CA ALA A 237 -10.87 18.96 -1.82
C ALA A 237 -11.78 19.69 -0.83
N SER A 238 -12.37 18.99 0.14
CA SER A 238 -13.25 19.60 1.13
C SER A 238 -12.56 20.68 1.97
N VAL A 239 -11.22 20.61 2.06
CA VAL A 239 -10.42 21.64 2.72
C VAL A 239 -10.09 22.82 1.81
N SER A 240 -10.21 22.68 0.48
CA SER A 240 -9.85 23.74 -0.47
C SER A 240 -10.93 24.81 -0.58
N SER A 241 -10.50 26.07 -0.68
CA SER A 241 -11.36 27.23 -0.95
C SER A 241 -11.15 27.79 -2.36
N ASP A 242 -10.31 27.14 -3.19
CA ASP A 242 -10.05 27.58 -4.56
C ASP A 242 -11.28 27.31 -5.46
N PRO A 243 -11.84 28.34 -6.14
CA PRO A 243 -13.03 28.19 -6.96
C PRO A 243 -12.89 27.17 -8.11
N LEU A 244 -11.68 27.00 -8.66
CA LEU A 244 -11.43 26.02 -9.72
C LEU A 244 -11.45 24.60 -9.14
N VAL A 245 -10.86 24.40 -7.96
CA VAL A 245 -10.91 23.11 -7.26
C VAL A 245 -12.36 22.75 -6.92
N LEU A 246 -13.10 23.66 -6.29
CA LEU A 246 -14.51 23.44 -5.96
C LEU A 246 -15.37 23.16 -7.20
N GLY A 247 -15.11 23.88 -8.30
CA GLY A 247 -15.74 23.65 -9.59
C GLY A 247 -15.48 22.25 -10.14
N LEU A 248 -14.23 21.78 -10.10
CA LEU A 248 -13.87 20.42 -10.56
C LEU A 248 -14.55 19.33 -9.73
N ILE A 249 -14.60 19.48 -8.41
CA ILE A 249 -15.23 18.50 -7.52
C ILE A 249 -16.74 18.41 -7.71
N SER A 250 -17.40 19.55 -7.96
CA SER A 250 -18.84 19.55 -8.28
C SER A 250 -19.17 18.69 -9.51
N GLN A 251 -18.19 18.51 -10.41
CA GLN A 251 -18.31 17.68 -11.62
C GLN A 251 -17.98 16.20 -11.37
N LEU A 252 -17.56 15.80 -10.16
CA LEU A 252 -17.28 14.42 -9.74
C LEU A 252 -18.53 13.67 -9.24
N ASN A 253 -19.73 14.17 -9.51
CA ASN A 253 -20.99 13.44 -9.30
C ASN A 253 -21.29 12.47 -10.44
N THR A 254 -20.29 11.69 -10.83
CA THR A 254 -20.44 10.56 -11.75
C THR A 254 -20.49 9.27 -10.93
N PRO A 255 -21.32 8.29 -11.31
CA PRO A 255 -21.24 6.96 -10.72
C PRO A 255 -19.81 6.42 -10.84
N PRO A 256 -19.27 5.75 -9.81
CA PRO A 256 -18.03 5.01 -9.97
C PRO A 256 -18.26 3.91 -11.01
N GLU A 257 -17.30 3.78 -11.92
CA GLU A 257 -17.28 2.71 -12.91
C GLU A 257 -15.92 2.02 -12.79
N PRO A 258 -15.80 0.74 -13.14
CA PRO A 258 -14.51 0.06 -13.15
C PRO A 258 -13.61 0.55 -14.28
N ALA A 259 -12.30 0.47 -14.07
CA ALA A 259 -11.33 0.59 -15.15
C ALA A 259 -10.93 -0.80 -15.65
N SER A 260 -10.63 -0.92 -16.94
CA SER A 260 -10.18 -2.19 -17.51
C SER A 260 -9.12 -1.99 -18.57
N TYR A 261 -8.30 -3.01 -18.73
CA TYR A 261 -7.33 -3.11 -19.81
C TYR A 261 -7.34 -4.54 -20.35
N ALA A 262 -7.13 -4.67 -21.66
CA ALA A 262 -6.92 -5.95 -22.31
C ALA A 262 -5.81 -5.84 -23.35
N ALA A 263 -5.04 -6.92 -23.46
CA ALA A 263 -4.16 -7.19 -24.60
C ALA A 263 -4.73 -8.38 -25.38
N THR A 264 -5.05 -8.18 -26.65
CA THR A 264 -5.61 -9.22 -27.54
C THR A 264 -4.67 -9.45 -28.72
N ASN A 265 -4.66 -10.68 -29.23
CA ASN A 265 -3.92 -11.04 -30.43
C ASN A 265 -4.85 -10.91 -31.65
N GLU A 266 -4.53 -9.99 -32.57
CA GLU A 266 -5.27 -9.75 -33.81
C GLU A 266 -4.43 -10.23 -35.03
N GLY A 267 -3.81 -11.41 -34.90
CA GLY A 267 -2.97 -12.01 -35.93
C GLY A 267 -1.54 -11.48 -35.87
N ASP A 268 -1.24 -10.48 -36.71
CA ASP A 268 0.13 -9.94 -36.84
C ASP A 268 0.45 -8.83 -35.84
N MET A 269 -0.52 -8.42 -35.02
CA MET A 269 -0.34 -7.39 -34.01
C MET A 269 -1.02 -7.73 -32.69
N VAL A 270 -0.45 -7.22 -31.60
CA VAL A 270 -1.08 -7.23 -30.28
C VAL A 270 -1.78 -5.88 -30.10
N LEU A 271 -3.11 -5.91 -29.96
CA LEU A 271 -3.90 -4.73 -29.65
C LEU A 271 -3.95 -4.54 -28.13
N HIS A 272 -3.54 -3.36 -27.67
CA HIS A 272 -3.63 -2.93 -26.28
C HIS A 272 -4.75 -1.90 -26.16
N GLU A 273 -5.80 -2.22 -25.41
CA GLU A 273 -6.90 -1.28 -25.17
C GLU A 273 -7.08 -1.05 -23.66
N VAL A 274 -7.13 0.22 -23.27
CA VAL A 274 -7.38 0.67 -21.90
C VAL A 274 -8.67 1.48 -21.87
N ARG A 275 -9.55 1.17 -20.92
CA ARG A 275 -10.78 1.92 -20.66
C ARG A 275 -10.74 2.50 -19.26
N PHE A 276 -10.68 3.83 -19.21
CA PHE A 276 -10.81 4.59 -17.98
C PHE A 276 -12.16 5.29 -17.91
N PRO A 277 -12.87 5.17 -16.77
CA PRO A 277 -14.04 5.98 -16.50
C PRO A 277 -13.71 7.48 -16.56
N LEU A 278 -14.59 8.27 -17.15
CA LEU A 278 -14.43 9.72 -17.17
C LEU A 278 -14.39 10.31 -15.75
N GLY A 279 -15.17 9.73 -14.82
CA GLY A 279 -15.16 10.11 -13.40
C GLY A 279 -13.78 9.96 -12.75
N PHE A 280 -13.06 8.89 -13.08
CA PHE A 280 -11.69 8.66 -12.60
C PHE A 280 -10.70 9.68 -13.16
N ILE A 281 -10.77 9.99 -14.46
CA ILE A 281 -9.91 11.01 -15.07
C ILE A 281 -10.14 12.37 -14.40
N LYS A 282 -11.41 12.73 -14.17
CA LYS A 282 -11.75 13.98 -13.48
C LYS A 282 -11.24 14.00 -12.04
N SER A 283 -11.36 12.90 -11.29
CA SER A 283 -10.87 12.85 -9.91
C SER A 283 -9.35 12.98 -9.87
N TYR A 284 -8.63 12.33 -10.80
CA TYR A 284 -7.19 12.46 -10.91
C TYR A 284 -6.76 13.90 -11.20
N VAL A 285 -7.41 14.57 -12.16
CA VAL A 285 -7.13 15.99 -12.46
C VAL A 285 -7.42 16.88 -11.25
N ALA A 286 -8.53 16.65 -10.54
CA ALA A 286 -8.86 17.38 -9.33
C ALA A 286 -7.79 17.19 -8.24
N SER A 287 -7.38 15.96 -7.95
CA SER A 287 -6.33 15.65 -6.99
C SER A 287 -4.99 16.29 -7.34
N ALA A 288 -4.57 16.23 -8.62
CA ALA A 288 -3.35 16.87 -9.08
C ALA A 288 -3.40 18.41 -8.91
N MET A 289 -4.54 19.03 -9.21
CA MET A 289 -4.75 20.46 -9.01
C MET A 289 -4.73 20.84 -7.53
N ILE A 290 -5.36 20.05 -6.67
CA ILE A 290 -5.31 20.22 -5.20
C ILE A 290 -3.86 20.15 -4.74
N ALA A 291 -3.11 19.12 -5.14
CA ALA A 291 -1.72 18.98 -4.76
C ALA A 291 -0.89 20.21 -5.16
N VAL A 292 -1.06 20.73 -6.38
CA VAL A 292 -0.31 21.93 -6.83
C VAL A 292 -0.73 23.19 -6.08
N LYS A 293 -2.03 23.37 -5.82
CA LYS A 293 -2.58 24.61 -5.22
C LYS A 293 -2.44 24.65 -3.70
N GLU A 294 -2.61 23.51 -3.06
CA GLU A 294 -2.67 23.39 -1.60
C GLU A 294 -1.33 22.97 -0.99
N ALA A 295 -0.38 22.41 -1.76
CA ALA A 295 0.93 22.02 -1.23
C ALA A 295 1.67 23.14 -0.47
N PRO A 296 1.69 24.41 -0.94
CA PRO A 296 2.28 25.49 -0.15
C PRO A 296 1.59 25.68 1.20
N ILE A 297 0.26 25.66 1.24
CA ILE A 297 -0.54 25.80 2.47
C ILE A 297 -0.24 24.64 3.44
N MET A 298 -0.25 23.40 2.95
CA MET A 298 0.03 22.20 3.75
C MET A 298 1.46 22.18 4.28
N SER A 299 2.43 22.56 3.44
CA SER A 299 3.84 22.66 3.81
C SER A 299 4.06 23.70 4.90
N ASN A 300 3.48 24.90 4.73
CA ASN A 300 3.59 25.98 5.69
C ASN A 300 2.90 25.65 7.01
N GLU A 301 1.73 25.02 7.00
CA GLU A 301 1.04 24.53 8.20
C GLU A 301 1.87 23.47 8.94
N SER A 302 2.53 22.57 8.21
CA SER A 302 3.40 21.57 8.80
C SER A 302 4.67 22.19 9.40
N MET A 303 5.24 23.20 8.75
CA MET A 303 6.37 23.96 9.26
C MET A 303 6.00 24.78 10.51
N ALA A 304 4.81 25.36 10.56
CA ALA A 304 4.31 26.07 11.73
C ALA A 304 4.17 25.13 12.93
N ARG A 305 3.61 23.91 12.73
CA ARG A 305 3.57 22.88 13.78
C ARG A 305 4.95 22.48 14.25
N TYR A 306 5.88 22.24 13.32
CA TYR A 306 7.26 21.91 13.64
C TYR A 306 7.91 23.00 14.50
N ALA A 307 7.73 24.27 14.15
CA ALA A 307 8.29 25.39 14.90
C ALA A 307 7.72 25.49 16.33
N LEU A 308 6.41 25.23 16.53
CA LEU A 308 5.81 25.19 17.86
C LEU A 308 6.31 23.99 18.69
N GLY A 309 6.51 22.83 18.05
CA GLY A 309 7.15 21.69 18.69
C GLY A 309 8.58 21.99 19.14
N ALA A 310 9.37 22.65 18.28
CA ALA A 310 10.73 23.09 18.61
C ALA A 310 10.74 24.10 19.77
N VAL A 311 9.79 25.04 19.82
CA VAL A 311 9.65 25.96 20.96
C VAL A 311 9.37 25.18 22.24
N THR A 312 8.45 24.23 22.21
CA THR A 312 8.09 23.41 23.39
C THR A 312 9.30 22.64 23.91
N GLU A 313 10.02 21.95 23.04
CA GLU A 313 11.24 21.20 23.41
C GLU A 313 12.33 22.13 23.95
N ALA A 314 12.54 23.29 23.34
CA ALA A 314 13.51 24.28 23.80
C ALA A 314 13.17 24.83 25.19
N GLN A 315 11.88 25.04 25.49
CA GLN A 315 11.40 25.47 26.80
C GLN A 315 11.69 24.42 27.90
N GLU A 316 11.43 23.15 27.60
CA GLU A 316 11.73 22.05 28.53
C GLU A 316 13.23 21.97 28.81
N ARG A 317 14.05 21.99 27.76
CA ARG A 317 15.52 21.99 27.89
C ARG A 317 16.02 23.18 28.69
N PHE A 318 15.49 24.37 28.47
CA PHE A 318 15.89 25.56 29.22
C PHE A 318 15.60 25.42 30.72
N LYS A 319 14.40 24.94 31.08
CA LYS A 319 14.03 24.69 32.49
C LYS A 319 14.99 23.71 33.16
N VAL A 320 15.33 22.62 32.47
CA VAL A 320 16.24 21.58 32.98
C VAL A 320 17.67 22.11 33.12
N GLU A 321 18.22 22.71 32.06
CA GLU A 321 19.63 23.14 32.02
C GLU A 321 19.93 24.31 32.95
N LYS A 322 19.02 25.29 33.02
CA LYS A 322 19.23 26.50 33.84
C LYS A 322 18.76 26.32 35.28
N LYS A 323 18.08 25.22 35.62
CA LYS A 323 17.46 24.94 36.93
C LYS A 323 16.58 26.11 37.41
N GLN A 324 15.94 26.80 36.48
CA GLN A 324 15.04 27.91 36.79
C GLN A 324 13.60 27.39 36.72
N GLN A 325 12.75 27.78 37.68
CA GLN A 325 11.32 27.42 37.65
C GLN A 325 10.51 28.23 36.63
N ARG A 326 11.16 29.04 35.79
CA ARG A 326 10.51 29.87 34.76
C ARG A 326 10.80 29.35 33.35
N PHE A 327 9.95 29.75 32.41
CA PHE A 327 10.19 29.58 30.98
C PHE A 327 11.03 30.75 30.41
N ALA A 328 11.60 30.56 29.22
CA ALA A 328 12.48 31.51 28.54
C ALA A 328 11.74 32.27 27.44
N THR A 329 12.07 33.54 27.25
CA THR A 329 11.63 34.29 26.07
C THR A 329 12.28 33.73 24.79
N LEU A 330 11.72 34.07 23.62
CA LEU A 330 12.27 33.60 22.34
C LEU A 330 13.74 33.99 22.16
N GLU A 331 14.10 35.20 22.58
CA GLU A 331 15.46 35.74 22.52
C GLU A 331 16.43 34.95 23.41
N GLU A 332 15.98 34.53 24.59
CA GLU A 332 16.77 33.69 25.50
C GLU A 332 16.98 32.28 24.94
N LEU A 333 15.96 31.68 24.31
CA LEU A 333 16.09 30.37 23.66
C LEU A 333 17.09 30.40 22.50
N LEU A 334 17.05 31.46 21.69
CA LEU A 334 17.99 31.69 20.59
C LEU A 334 19.42 31.91 21.11
N ALA A 335 19.58 32.76 22.13
CA ALA A 335 20.88 33.07 22.72
C ALA A 335 21.52 31.85 23.41
N ALA A 336 20.70 30.96 23.97
CA ALA A 336 21.15 29.70 24.55
C ALA A 336 21.47 28.62 23.52
N GLY A 337 21.17 28.84 22.23
CA GLY A 337 21.34 27.84 21.17
C GLY A 337 20.38 26.65 21.29
N LEU A 338 19.29 26.81 22.04
CA LEU A 338 18.27 25.76 22.23
C LEU A 338 17.29 25.70 21.07
N ILE A 339 17.19 26.79 20.30
CA ILE A 339 16.46 26.83 19.04
C ILE A 339 17.27 27.61 18.01
N GLU A 340 17.24 27.16 16.76
CA GLU A 340 17.97 27.83 15.69
C GLU A 340 17.12 28.91 15.04
N LYS A 341 17.75 30.00 14.60
CA LYS A 341 17.06 31.16 14.03
C LYS A 341 16.28 30.81 12.76
N TRP A 342 16.77 29.88 11.95
CA TRP A 342 16.11 29.48 10.70
C TRP A 342 14.72 28.88 10.92
N VAL A 343 14.42 28.36 12.12
CA VAL A 343 13.08 27.87 12.49
C VAL A 343 12.05 28.99 12.40
N PHE A 344 12.46 30.25 12.54
CA PHE A 344 11.59 31.42 12.45
C PHE A 344 11.83 32.26 11.19
N GLU A 345 12.98 32.09 10.52
CA GLU A 345 13.27 32.79 9.27
C GLU A 345 12.57 32.12 8.10
N ARG A 346 12.00 32.93 7.20
CA ARG A 346 11.24 32.45 6.02
C ARG A 346 9.99 31.63 6.37
N GLN A 347 9.44 31.84 7.56
CA GLN A 347 8.14 31.32 7.92
C GLN A 347 7.04 32.14 7.25
N GLU A 348 6.08 31.43 6.65
CA GLU A 348 4.86 32.02 6.10
C GLU A 348 3.76 32.19 7.18
N TYR A 349 4.19 32.02 8.44
CA TYR A 349 3.44 32.15 9.68
C TYR A 349 4.12 33.14 10.61
N LYS A 350 3.31 33.96 11.28
CA LYS A 350 3.75 34.78 12.41
C LYS A 350 3.72 33.92 13.67
N ILE A 351 4.89 33.71 14.26
CA ILE A 351 5.03 32.98 15.53
C ILE A 351 5.23 34.00 16.65
N GLU A 352 4.41 33.90 17.68
CA GLU A 352 4.47 34.76 18.87
C GLU A 352 4.56 33.88 20.12
N LEU A 353 5.59 34.11 20.93
CA LEU A 353 5.81 33.44 22.20
C LEU A 353 5.65 34.45 23.33
N THR A 354 4.71 34.20 24.22
CA THR A 354 4.47 34.98 25.44
C THR A 354 4.82 34.14 26.65
N VAL A 355 5.58 34.71 27.59
CA VAL A 355 5.97 34.04 28.83
C VAL A 355 5.49 34.86 30.02
N VAL A 356 4.76 34.23 30.93
CA VAL A 356 4.26 34.86 32.16
C VAL A 356 4.56 33.92 33.34
N GLY A 357 5.63 34.24 34.07
CA GLY A 357 6.06 33.46 35.23
C GLY A 357 6.44 32.02 34.87
N GLU A 358 5.67 31.06 35.40
CA GLU A 358 5.88 29.63 35.16
C GLU A 358 5.07 29.08 33.99
N LYS A 359 4.46 29.95 33.17
CA LYS A 359 3.67 29.57 31.99
C LYS A 359 4.22 30.20 30.73
N PHE A 360 4.01 29.51 29.60
CA PHE A 360 4.24 30.09 28.28
C PHE A 360 3.07 29.76 27.37
N GLU A 361 2.86 30.62 26.39
CA GLU A 361 1.92 30.42 25.30
C GLU A 361 2.63 30.77 24.01
N ALA A 362 2.58 29.87 23.04
CA ALA A 362 3.08 30.14 21.69
C ALA A 362 1.94 29.97 20.68
N THR A 363 1.80 30.95 19.80
CA THR A 363 0.84 30.91 18.70
C THR A 363 1.55 30.98 17.37
N ALA A 364 1.00 30.31 16.36
CA ALA A 364 1.39 30.46 14.97
C ALA A 364 0.16 30.86 14.16
N THR A 365 0.17 32.05 13.58
CA THR A 365 -0.93 32.61 12.77
C THR A 365 -0.47 32.80 11.33
N PRO A 366 -1.24 32.40 10.30
CA PRO A 366 -0.81 32.56 8.91
C PRO A 366 -0.64 34.03 8.54
N LEU A 367 0.45 34.39 7.86
CA LEU A 367 0.69 35.77 7.41
C LEU A 367 -0.37 36.26 6.41
N ASN A 368 -0.80 35.38 5.50
CA ASN A 368 -1.86 35.63 4.54
C ASN A 368 -2.87 34.48 4.57
N TYR A 369 -3.96 34.66 5.32
CA TYR A 369 -5.02 33.66 5.42
C TYR A 369 -5.51 33.19 4.04
N GLY A 370 -5.64 31.88 3.88
CA GLY A 370 -6.05 31.22 2.63
C GLY A 370 -4.98 31.14 1.54
N LYS A 371 -3.80 31.75 1.74
CA LYS A 371 -2.66 31.65 0.82
C LYS A 371 -1.45 30.97 1.44
N THR A 372 -1.08 31.41 2.64
CA THR A 372 0.04 30.82 3.38
C THR A 372 -0.41 29.76 4.36
N GLY A 373 -1.68 29.77 4.73
CA GLY A 373 -2.24 28.91 5.75
C GLY A 373 -3.72 29.20 6.01
N ARG A 374 -4.47 28.20 6.49
CA ARG A 374 -5.86 28.36 6.93
C ARG A 374 -5.99 28.24 8.44
N ARG A 375 -5.29 27.28 9.04
CA ARG A 375 -5.36 27.06 10.49
C ARG A 375 -4.42 27.99 11.22
N SER A 376 -4.82 28.38 12.42
CA SER A 376 -3.91 28.95 13.41
C SER A 376 -3.61 27.88 14.44
N PHE A 377 -2.43 27.95 15.04
CA PHE A 377 -1.94 26.95 15.99
C PHE A 377 -1.61 27.60 17.33
N PHE A 378 -1.79 26.83 18.39
CA PHE A 378 -1.53 27.21 19.77
C PHE A 378 -0.84 26.05 20.50
N VAL A 379 0.12 26.37 21.36
CA VAL A 379 0.71 25.43 22.32
C VAL A 379 1.05 26.18 23.61
N ASP A 380 0.94 25.48 24.73
CA ASP A 380 1.25 25.99 26.07
C ASP A 380 2.16 25.02 26.83
N GLU A 381 2.26 25.18 28.15
CA GLU A 381 3.06 24.30 29.02
C GLU A 381 2.67 22.81 28.99
N SER A 382 1.51 22.45 28.44
CA SER A 382 1.11 21.05 28.27
C SER A 382 1.85 20.36 27.13
N GLY A 383 2.45 21.12 26.21
CA GLY A 383 3.08 20.63 24.98
C GLY A 383 2.09 20.08 23.95
N ILE A 384 0.79 20.17 24.20
CA ILE A 384 -0.25 19.74 23.25
C ILE A 384 -0.48 20.86 22.24
N VAL A 385 -0.19 20.59 20.97
CA VAL A 385 -0.51 21.53 19.88
C VAL A 385 -2.02 21.48 19.61
N ARG A 386 -2.63 22.64 19.50
CA ARG A 386 -4.05 22.85 19.22
C ARG A 386 -4.21 23.71 17.98
N ALA A 387 -5.27 23.48 17.21
CA ALA A 387 -5.50 24.26 15.99
C ALA A 387 -6.97 24.33 15.60
N ALA A 388 -7.33 25.45 15.01
CA ALA A 388 -8.60 25.65 14.33
C ALA A 388 -8.45 26.69 13.22
N ASP A 389 -9.42 26.72 12.29
CA ASP A 389 -9.55 27.83 11.34
C ASP A 389 -10.20 29.03 12.04
N HIS A 390 -9.36 30.01 12.40
CA HIS A 390 -9.77 31.27 13.03
C HIS A 390 -9.78 32.45 12.04
N GLN A 391 -9.83 32.18 10.73
CA GLN A 391 -9.85 33.19 9.67
C GLN A 391 -8.70 34.20 9.78
N GLY A 392 -7.50 33.69 10.09
CA GLY A 392 -6.28 34.50 10.25
C GLY A 392 -6.13 35.17 11.63
N LYS A 393 -6.95 34.82 12.63
CA LYS A 393 -6.74 35.23 14.03
C LYS A 393 -5.96 34.14 14.79
N PRO A 394 -5.28 34.48 15.91
CA PRO A 394 -4.57 33.49 16.72
C PRO A 394 -5.49 32.40 17.27
N ALA A 395 -4.95 31.18 17.38
CA ALA A 395 -5.59 30.06 18.07
C ALA A 395 -5.45 30.17 19.59
N THR A 396 -6.21 29.36 20.33
CA THR A 396 -6.31 29.41 21.79
C THR A 396 -6.30 28.01 22.42
N ALA A 397 -6.15 27.94 23.74
CA ALA A 397 -6.22 26.70 24.51
C ALA A 397 -7.57 25.95 24.40
N GLN A 398 -8.64 26.61 23.92
CA GLN A 398 -9.96 25.99 23.72
C GLN A 398 -10.06 25.22 22.40
N ASP A 399 -9.09 25.36 21.51
CA ASP A 399 -9.10 24.69 20.23
C ASP A 399 -8.82 23.18 20.38
N PRO A 400 -9.35 22.34 19.47
CA PRO A 400 -9.11 20.92 19.51
C PRO A 400 -7.60 20.63 19.34
N PRO A 401 -7.10 19.57 20.01
CA PRO A 401 -5.74 19.11 19.77
C PRO A 401 -5.59 18.67 18.31
N VAL A 402 -4.39 18.85 17.76
CA VAL A 402 -4.00 18.34 16.44
C VAL A 402 -3.00 17.22 16.65
N ASP A 403 -3.23 16.08 16.00
CA ASP A 403 -2.28 14.97 15.98
C ASP A 403 -1.00 15.28 15.16
#